data_AF-A0A9D8ZHX5-F1
#
_entry.id   AF-A0A9D8ZHX5-F1
#
_cell.length_a   1.000
_cell.length_b   1.000
_cell.length_c   1.000
_cell.angle_alpha   90.00
_cell.angle_beta   90.00
_cell.angle_gamma   90.00
#
_symmetry.space_group_name_H-M   'P 1'
#
loop_
_entity.id
_entity.type
_entity.pdbx_description
1 polymer ?
#
loop_
_entity_poly.entity_id
_entity_poly.type
_entity_poly.pdbx_seq_one_letter_code
_entity_poly.pdbx_strand_id
1 'polypeptide(L)'
;MDGLEKAELKDRIIKLIQEQSTNRFGTNALDRELGSPTKSTAHLIMVIEEMIKEAPFVFDYSGSRNMGYTINCNDFTQDFLDNDGFVKRFDEREEIRQGQLIEQEEVDKDLKNQRVKNKWQAKLAKWQVYTFWPLFLLGVFGGGYSIYQVLNPKEYVTIEEFQKFKESTQKATAEIKDAVQ
;
A
#
# COMPACT_ATOMS: atom_id res chain seq x y z
N MET A 1 -0.57 -33.22 -4.04
CA MET A 1 -0.03 -32.97 -5.36
C MET A 1 0.28 -31.51 -5.38
N ASP A 2 1.57 -31.22 -5.43
CA ASP A 2 2.09 -29.87 -5.55
C ASP A 2 1.74 -29.27 -6.93
N GLY A 3 1.88 -27.96 -7.09
CA GLY A 3 1.61 -27.26 -8.35
C GLY A 3 2.45 -27.78 -9.52
N LEU A 4 3.75 -28.03 -9.26
CA LEU A 4 4.67 -28.59 -10.26
C LEU A 4 4.32 -30.04 -10.60
N GLU A 5 4.14 -30.90 -9.59
CA GLU A 5 3.72 -32.31 -9.80
C GLU A 5 2.43 -32.41 -10.62
N LYS A 6 1.52 -31.46 -10.42
CA LYS A 6 0.27 -31.39 -11.18
C LYS A 6 0.51 -30.96 -12.62
N ALA A 7 1.40 -29.99 -12.87
CA ALA A 7 1.77 -29.57 -14.22
C ALA A 7 2.43 -30.73 -14.99
N GLU A 8 3.37 -31.44 -14.36
CA GLU A 8 4.00 -32.64 -14.91
C GLU A 8 2.98 -33.75 -15.22
N LEU A 9 1.99 -33.95 -14.32
CA LEU A 9 0.90 -34.89 -14.57
C LEU A 9 0.09 -34.51 -15.81
N LYS A 10 -0.23 -33.23 -15.99
CA LYS A 10 -0.96 -32.74 -17.18
C LYS A 10 -0.18 -33.02 -18.46
N ASP A 11 1.12 -32.75 -18.47
CA ASP A 11 1.97 -33.04 -19.64
C ASP A 11 2.09 -34.54 -19.91
N ARG A 12 2.18 -35.36 -18.86
CA ARG A 12 2.17 -36.81 -19.00
C ARG A 12 0.86 -37.33 -19.57
N ILE A 13 -0.29 -36.75 -19.19
CA ILE A 13 -1.60 -37.08 -19.78
C ILE A 13 -1.58 -36.77 -21.28
N ILE A 14 -1.08 -35.60 -21.69
CA ILE A 14 -1.00 -35.24 -23.11
C ILE A 14 -0.15 -36.25 -23.89
N LYS A 15 1.07 -36.51 -23.42
CA LYS A 15 2.00 -37.43 -24.07
C LYS A 15 1.37 -38.82 -24.23
N LEU A 16 0.67 -39.29 -23.22
CA LEU A 16 -0.02 -40.58 -23.25
C LEU A 16 -1.17 -40.62 -24.27
N ILE A 17 -1.93 -39.54 -24.41
CA ILE A 17 -2.98 -39.43 -25.45
C ILE A 17 -2.34 -39.43 -26.85
N GLN A 18 -1.20 -38.76 -27.01
CA GLN A 18 -0.50 -38.61 -28.28
C GLN A 18 0.20 -39.91 -28.74
N GLU A 19 0.76 -40.68 -27.81
CA GLU A 19 1.47 -41.93 -28.09
C GLU A 19 0.53 -43.04 -28.62
N GLN A 20 -0.77 -42.93 -28.36
CA GLN A 20 -1.73 -43.96 -28.75
C GLN A 20 -2.52 -43.59 -30.01
N SER A 21 -2.40 -44.47 -31.01
CA SER A 21 -2.91 -44.28 -32.38
C SER A 21 -4.43 -44.11 -32.51
N THR A 22 -5.20 -44.42 -31.45
CA THR A 22 -6.67 -44.36 -31.48
C THR A 22 -7.22 -42.95 -31.36
N ASN A 23 -6.37 -41.94 -31.12
CA ASN A 23 -6.72 -40.52 -31.02
C ASN A 23 -7.89 -40.21 -30.08
N ARG A 24 -8.38 -41.14 -29.25
CA ARG A 24 -9.57 -40.98 -28.40
C ARG A 24 -9.40 -41.74 -27.10
N PHE A 25 -9.30 -41.00 -26.00
CA PHE A 25 -9.24 -41.57 -24.66
C PHE A 25 -10.45 -41.22 -23.83
N GLY A 26 -11.13 -42.24 -23.33
CA GLY A 26 -12.03 -42.10 -22.21
C GLY A 26 -11.25 -41.97 -20.90
N THR A 27 -11.80 -41.23 -19.94
CA THR A 27 -11.23 -41.04 -18.59
C THR A 27 -10.85 -42.34 -17.89
N ASN A 28 -11.64 -43.42 -18.05
CA ASN A 28 -11.34 -44.71 -17.42
C ASN A 28 -10.13 -45.43 -18.03
N ALA A 29 -9.88 -45.23 -19.33
CA ALA A 29 -8.70 -45.78 -19.99
C ALA A 29 -7.44 -45.02 -19.56
N LEU A 30 -7.52 -43.68 -19.50
CA LEU A 30 -6.44 -42.84 -18.97
C LEU A 30 -6.05 -43.22 -17.55
N ASP A 31 -7.02 -43.40 -16.66
CA ASP A 31 -6.77 -43.75 -15.25
C ASP A 31 -6.01 -45.08 -15.12
N ARG A 32 -6.33 -46.05 -15.98
CA ARG A 32 -5.66 -47.35 -16.04
C ARG A 32 -4.22 -47.24 -16.54
N GLU A 33 -4.01 -46.55 -17.66
CA GLU A 33 -2.70 -46.43 -18.32
C GLU A 33 -1.73 -45.56 -17.52
N LEU A 34 -2.22 -44.56 -16.79
CA LEU A 34 -1.38 -43.67 -15.99
C LEU A 34 -0.77 -44.39 -14.77
N GLY A 35 -1.38 -45.48 -14.30
CA GLY A 35 -0.87 -46.27 -13.17
C GLY A 35 -1.14 -45.65 -11.79
N SER A 36 -2.28 -44.97 -11.62
CA SER A 36 -2.71 -44.31 -10.36
C SER A 36 -1.86 -43.12 -9.83
N PRO A 37 -1.34 -42.19 -10.66
CA PRO A 37 -0.76 -40.94 -10.15
C PRO A 37 -1.84 -40.01 -9.57
N THR A 38 -3.11 -40.30 -9.86
CA THR A 38 -4.30 -39.60 -9.36
C THR A 38 -4.86 -40.31 -8.14
N LYS A 39 -5.44 -39.54 -7.20
CA LYS A 39 -6.07 -40.12 -5.99
C LYS A 39 -7.34 -40.91 -6.30
N SER A 40 -8.01 -40.59 -7.40
CA SER A 40 -9.25 -41.20 -7.86
C SER A 40 -9.55 -40.78 -9.30
N THR A 41 -10.44 -41.49 -9.98
CA THR A 41 -10.94 -41.10 -11.31
C THR A 41 -11.61 -39.72 -11.29
N ALA A 42 -12.28 -39.35 -10.18
CA ALA A 42 -12.82 -38.00 -10.00
C ALA A 42 -11.71 -36.93 -9.94
N HIS A 43 -10.56 -37.24 -9.33
CA HIS A 43 -9.40 -36.35 -9.35
C HIS A 43 -8.83 -36.21 -10.75
N LEU A 44 -8.77 -37.30 -11.54
CA LEU A 44 -8.36 -37.24 -12.94
C LEU A 44 -9.30 -36.36 -13.77
N ILE A 45 -10.61 -36.49 -13.59
CA ILE A 45 -11.62 -35.64 -14.25
C ILE A 45 -11.39 -34.16 -13.92
N MET A 46 -11.11 -33.83 -12.65
CA MET A 46 -10.80 -32.44 -12.27
C MET A 46 -9.51 -31.93 -12.92
N VAL A 47 -8.46 -32.76 -13.00
CA VAL A 47 -7.21 -32.38 -13.68
C VAL A 47 -7.45 -32.11 -15.16
N ILE A 48 -8.25 -32.95 -15.82
CA ILE A 48 -8.67 -32.79 -17.22
C ILE A 48 -9.47 -31.50 -17.42
N GLU A 49 -10.43 -31.21 -16.55
CA GLU A 49 -11.21 -29.96 -16.61
C GLU A 49 -10.31 -28.73 -16.50
N GLU A 50 -9.30 -28.79 -15.64
CA GLU A 50 -8.30 -27.73 -15.55
C GLU A 50 -7.44 -27.62 -16.81
N MET A 51 -7.01 -28.73 -17.40
CA MET A 51 -6.26 -28.71 -18.67
C MET A 51 -7.06 -28.01 -19.77
N ILE A 52 -8.35 -28.38 -19.92
CA ILE A 52 -9.27 -27.78 -20.89
C ILE A 52 -9.45 -26.28 -20.60
N LYS A 53 -9.58 -25.89 -19.33
CA LYS A 53 -9.75 -24.48 -18.95
C LYS A 53 -8.48 -23.66 -19.21
N GLU A 54 -7.31 -24.22 -18.94
CA GLU A 54 -6.04 -23.51 -19.04
C GLU A 54 -5.53 -23.43 -20.48
N ALA A 55 -5.69 -24.49 -21.26
CA ALA A 55 -5.19 -24.59 -22.62
C ALA A 55 -6.26 -25.21 -23.55
N PRO A 56 -7.41 -24.53 -23.77
CA PRO A 56 -8.52 -25.08 -24.54
C PRO A 56 -8.17 -25.37 -26.01
N PHE A 57 -7.18 -24.66 -26.55
CA PHE A 57 -6.73 -24.81 -27.94
C PHE A 57 -5.84 -26.05 -28.16
N VAL A 58 -5.40 -26.73 -27.10
CA VAL A 58 -4.50 -27.90 -27.16
C VAL A 58 -5.28 -29.20 -27.36
N PHE A 59 -6.60 -29.18 -27.16
CA PHE A 59 -7.42 -30.39 -27.12
C PHE A 59 -8.71 -30.24 -27.90
N ASP A 60 -9.08 -31.30 -28.61
CA ASP A 60 -10.47 -31.54 -28.95
C ASP A 60 -11.08 -32.42 -27.85
N TYR A 61 -12.21 -31.99 -27.30
CA TYR A 61 -12.87 -32.74 -26.24
C TYR A 61 -14.38 -32.83 -26.47
N SER A 62 -14.94 -33.94 -26.02
CA SER A 62 -16.40 -34.15 -25.98
C SER A 62 -16.79 -34.84 -24.69
N GLY A 63 -18.00 -34.57 -24.20
CA GLY A 63 -18.52 -35.16 -22.98
C GLY A 63 -18.83 -34.13 -21.89
N SER A 64 -19.06 -34.64 -20.69
CA SER A 64 -19.41 -33.84 -19.52
C SER A 64 -18.91 -34.52 -18.26
N ARG A 65 -18.82 -33.76 -17.17
CA ARG A 65 -18.38 -34.25 -15.86
C ARG A 65 -19.07 -35.56 -15.42
N ASN A 66 -20.34 -35.76 -15.76
CA ASN A 66 -21.11 -36.95 -15.39
C ASN A 66 -20.92 -38.16 -16.32
N MET A 67 -20.54 -37.93 -17.58
CA MET A 67 -20.35 -39.00 -18.58
C MET A 67 -18.86 -39.31 -18.85
N GLY A 68 -17.95 -38.57 -18.22
CA GLY A 68 -16.54 -38.57 -18.55
C GLY A 68 -16.24 -37.70 -19.77
N TYR A 69 -14.96 -37.40 -19.95
CA TYR A 69 -14.46 -36.69 -21.13
C TYR A 69 -13.82 -37.69 -22.07
N THR A 70 -14.08 -37.52 -23.36
CA THR A 70 -13.22 -38.03 -24.43
C THR A 70 -12.31 -36.89 -24.86
N ILE A 71 -11.00 -37.07 -24.73
CA ILE A 71 -10.00 -36.05 -25.07
C ILE A 71 -9.10 -36.57 -26.18
N ASN A 72 -8.83 -35.68 -27.12
CA ASN A 72 -8.01 -35.92 -28.30
C ASN A 72 -6.97 -34.79 -28.41
N CYS A 73 -5.76 -35.15 -28.82
CA CYS A 73 -4.76 -34.18 -29.25
C CYS A 73 -5.15 -33.61 -30.62
N ASN A 74 -4.81 -32.36 -30.86
CA ASN A 74 -4.99 -31.67 -32.12
C ASN A 74 -3.64 -31.19 -32.70
N ASP A 75 -3.68 -30.44 -33.78
CA ASP A 75 -2.47 -29.99 -34.49
C ASP A 75 -1.58 -29.08 -33.64
N PHE A 76 -2.12 -28.42 -32.60
CA PHE A 76 -1.37 -27.52 -31.71
C PHE A 76 -0.75 -28.25 -30.51
N THR A 77 -1.08 -29.52 -30.29
CA THR A 77 -0.61 -30.25 -29.11
C THR A 77 0.90 -30.46 -29.11
N GLN A 78 1.48 -30.81 -30.26
CA GLN A 78 2.93 -31.02 -30.35
C GLN A 78 3.68 -29.71 -30.07
N ASP A 79 3.29 -28.62 -30.74
CA ASP A 79 3.88 -27.30 -30.52
C ASP A 79 3.76 -26.86 -29.05
N PHE A 80 2.65 -27.19 -28.39
CA PHE A 80 2.47 -26.92 -26.97
C PHE A 80 3.47 -27.69 -26.10
N LEU A 81 3.69 -28.98 -26.36
CA LEU A 81 4.65 -29.81 -25.65
C LEU A 81 6.11 -29.42 -25.95
N ASP A 82 6.42 -29.03 -27.18
CA ASP A 82 7.74 -28.54 -27.59
C ASP A 82 8.09 -27.21 -26.91
N ASN A 83 7.07 -26.48 -26.45
CA ASN A 83 7.21 -25.29 -25.60
C ASN A 83 7.07 -25.63 -24.11
N ASP A 84 7.54 -26.79 -23.67
CA ASP A 84 7.57 -27.25 -22.27
C ASP A 84 6.18 -27.33 -21.59
N GLY A 85 5.10 -27.33 -22.37
CA GLY A 85 3.75 -27.68 -21.94
C GLY A 85 3.20 -26.90 -20.75
N PHE A 86 2.54 -27.63 -19.84
CA PHE A 86 1.97 -27.08 -18.62
C PHE A 86 3.03 -26.74 -17.57
N VAL A 87 4.20 -27.38 -17.60
CA VAL A 87 5.31 -27.04 -16.70
C VAL A 87 5.76 -25.59 -16.92
N LYS A 88 6.00 -25.18 -18.16
CA LYS A 88 6.34 -23.77 -18.46
C LYS A 88 5.27 -22.78 -18.02
N ARG A 89 4.00 -23.13 -18.21
CA ARG A 89 2.89 -22.28 -17.74
C ARG A 89 2.83 -22.18 -16.21
N PHE A 90 3.25 -23.22 -15.51
CA PHE A 90 3.37 -23.17 -14.06
C PHE A 90 4.50 -22.22 -13.65
N ASP A 91 5.66 -22.31 -14.29
CA ASP A 91 6.81 -21.42 -14.04
C ASP A 91 6.45 -19.96 -14.31
N GLU A 92 5.85 -19.65 -15.46
CA GLU A 92 5.38 -18.30 -15.80
C GLU A 92 4.40 -17.74 -14.76
N ARG A 93 3.51 -18.59 -14.22
CA ARG A 93 2.56 -18.16 -13.17
C ARG A 93 3.24 -17.91 -11.84
N GLU A 94 4.21 -18.74 -11.46
CA GLU A 94 4.96 -18.53 -10.22
C GLU A 94 5.83 -17.27 -10.31
N GLU A 95 6.46 -16.99 -11.46
CA GLU A 95 7.19 -15.74 -11.70
C GLU A 95 6.28 -14.52 -11.54
N ILE A 96 5.09 -14.54 -12.17
CA ILE A 96 4.11 -13.45 -12.02
C ILE A 96 3.69 -13.31 -10.56
N ARG A 97 3.43 -14.42 -9.86
CA ARG A 97 3.02 -14.39 -8.45
C ARG A 97 4.11 -13.80 -7.57
N GLN A 98 5.37 -14.19 -7.78
CA GLN A 98 6.50 -13.63 -7.05
C GLN A 98 6.67 -12.14 -7.34
N GLY A 99 6.55 -11.72 -8.61
CA GLY A 99 6.57 -10.30 -8.99
C GLY A 99 5.49 -9.48 -8.29
N GLN A 100 4.25 -9.99 -8.24
CA GLN A 100 3.14 -9.33 -7.54
C GLN A 100 3.35 -9.24 -6.02
N LEU A 101 3.96 -10.26 -5.41
CA LEU A 101 4.29 -10.26 -3.98
C LEU A 101 5.37 -9.20 -3.67
N ILE A 102 6.37 -9.07 -4.53
CA ILE A 102 7.41 -8.03 -4.40
C ILE A 102 6.78 -6.64 -4.51
N GLU A 103 5.93 -6.42 -5.53
CA GLU A 103 5.25 -5.14 -5.72
C GLU A 103 4.35 -4.78 -4.52
N GLN A 104 3.60 -5.75 -3.98
CA GLN A 104 2.81 -5.54 -2.76
C GLN A 104 3.68 -5.18 -1.56
N GLU A 105 4.83 -5.85 -1.39
CA GLU A 105 5.75 -5.55 -0.29
C GLU A 105 6.34 -4.14 -0.39
N GLU A 106 6.65 -3.68 -1.60
CA GLU A 106 7.12 -2.31 -1.87
C GLU A 106 6.03 -1.28 -1.55
N VAL A 107 4.80 -1.50 -2.01
CA VAL A 107 3.65 -0.64 -1.70
C VAL A 107 3.41 -0.56 -0.19
N ASP A 108 3.50 -1.68 0.52
CA ASP A 108 3.33 -1.72 1.97
C ASP A 108 4.44 -0.99 2.72
N LYS A 109 5.69 -1.09 2.25
CA LYS A 109 6.83 -0.32 2.79
C LYS A 109 6.60 1.17 2.61
N ASP A 110 6.16 1.59 1.43
CA ASP A 110 5.87 2.99 1.13
C ASP A 110 4.70 3.54 1.95
N LEU A 111 3.62 2.79 2.11
CA LEU A 111 2.49 3.16 2.97
C LEU A 111 2.92 3.31 4.44
N LYS A 112 3.77 2.41 4.95
CA LYS A 112 4.34 2.53 6.30
C LYS A 112 5.18 3.80 6.43
N ASN A 113 6.05 4.07 5.45
CA ASN A 113 6.90 5.25 5.43
C ASN A 113 6.07 6.55 5.39
N GLN A 114 5.02 6.59 4.57
CA GLN A 114 4.09 7.72 4.51
C GLN A 114 3.34 7.92 5.83
N ARG A 115 2.86 6.85 6.48
CA ARG A 115 2.20 6.95 7.79
C ARG A 115 3.13 7.52 8.85
N VAL A 116 4.41 7.14 8.85
CA VAL A 116 5.41 7.71 9.76
C VAL A 116 5.60 9.20 9.44
N LYS A 117 5.85 9.56 8.18
CA LYS A 117 6.00 10.97 7.75
C LYS A 117 4.79 11.82 8.15
N ASN A 118 3.57 11.34 7.92
CA ASN A 118 2.34 12.05 8.28
C ASN A 118 2.20 12.26 9.79
N LYS A 119 2.60 11.28 10.63
CA LYS A 119 2.61 11.46 12.09
C LYS A 119 3.60 12.54 12.54
N TRP A 120 4.79 12.60 11.93
CA TRP A 120 5.77 13.64 12.21
C TRP A 120 5.28 15.02 11.77
N GLN A 121 4.75 15.14 10.55
CA GLN A 121 4.16 16.38 10.05
C GLN A 121 3.00 16.85 10.93
N ALA A 122 2.13 15.96 11.38
CA ALA A 122 1.04 16.30 12.31
C ALA A 122 1.54 16.80 13.67
N LYS A 123 2.65 16.24 14.19
CA LYS A 123 3.28 16.75 15.42
C LYS A 123 3.89 18.14 15.23
N LEU A 124 4.58 18.36 14.10
CA LEU A 124 5.15 19.65 13.73
C LEU A 124 4.07 20.74 13.59
N ALA A 125 2.97 20.44 12.92
CA ALA A 125 1.84 21.36 12.76
C ALA A 125 1.25 21.77 14.12
N LYS A 126 1.12 20.84 15.07
CA LYS A 126 0.68 21.16 16.44
C LYS A 126 1.63 22.14 17.13
N TRP A 127 2.94 21.92 17.01
CA TRP A 127 3.95 22.81 17.59
C TRP A 127 3.93 24.22 16.98
N GLN A 128 3.67 24.33 15.68
CA GLN A 128 3.51 25.62 15.00
C GLN A 128 2.31 26.39 15.55
N VAL A 129 1.16 25.73 15.76
CA VAL A 129 -0.01 26.39 16.36
C VAL A 129 0.27 26.86 17.78
N TYR A 130 0.92 26.04 18.61
CA TYR A 130 1.26 26.42 19.99
C TYR A 130 2.21 27.62 20.08
N THR A 131 3.16 27.72 19.16
CA THR A 131 4.12 28.85 19.13
C THR A 131 3.54 30.10 18.47
N PHE A 132 2.62 29.92 17.51
CA PHE A 132 1.95 31.03 16.83
C PHE A 132 1.04 31.84 17.76
N TRP A 133 0.25 31.22 18.62
CA TRP A 133 -0.74 31.92 19.45
C TRP A 133 -0.15 33.00 20.39
N PRO A 134 0.93 32.73 21.16
CA PRO A 134 1.57 33.75 21.98
C PRO A 134 2.14 34.91 21.18
N LEU A 135 2.78 34.62 20.03
CA LEU A 135 3.32 35.64 19.13
C LEU A 135 2.20 36.49 18.50
N PHE A 136 1.11 35.85 18.10
CA PHE A 136 -0.07 36.52 17.56
C PHE A 136 -0.70 37.44 18.60
N LEU A 137 -0.90 36.96 19.83
CA LEU A 137 -1.44 37.79 20.92
C LEU A 137 -0.51 38.96 21.23
N LEU A 138 0.81 38.75 21.32
CA LEU A 138 1.79 39.83 21.49
C LEU A 138 1.68 40.88 20.39
N GLY A 139 1.54 40.46 19.14
CA GLY A 139 1.34 41.36 18.00
C GLY A 139 0.04 42.15 18.09
N VAL A 140 -1.08 41.51 18.46
CA VAL A 140 -2.38 42.17 18.63
C VAL A 140 -2.35 43.18 19.77
N PHE A 141 -1.79 42.83 20.93
CA PHE A 141 -1.66 43.74 22.07
C PHE A 141 -0.69 44.89 21.77
N GLY A 142 0.46 44.61 21.13
CA GLY A 142 1.42 45.65 20.74
C GLY A 142 0.84 46.62 19.71
N GLY A 143 0.15 46.10 18.69
CA GLY A 143 -0.55 46.91 17.69
C GLY A 143 -1.69 47.72 18.28
N GLY A 144 -2.51 47.10 19.13
CA GLY A 144 -3.61 47.77 19.84
C GLY A 144 -3.12 48.89 20.77
N TYR A 145 -2.02 48.67 21.49
CA TYR A 145 -1.39 49.69 22.34
C TYR A 145 -0.87 50.88 21.52
N SER A 146 -0.23 50.61 20.38
CA SER A 146 0.24 51.65 19.47
C SER A 146 -0.91 52.51 18.95
N ILE A 147 -2.02 51.90 18.53
CA ILE A 147 -3.22 52.63 18.09
C ILE A 147 -3.83 53.44 19.25
N TYR A 148 -3.92 52.84 20.45
CA TYR A 148 -4.45 53.53 21.63
C TYR A 148 -3.64 54.78 21.98
N GLN A 149 -2.31 54.72 21.91
CA GLN A 149 -1.42 55.85 22.18
C GLN A 149 -1.57 56.97 21.13
N VAL A 150 -1.77 56.61 19.86
CA VAL A 150 -2.02 57.59 18.79
C VAL A 150 -3.36 58.31 18.97
N LEU A 151 -4.40 57.59 19.42
CA LEU A 151 -5.74 58.15 19.61
C LEU A 151 -5.93 58.87 20.96
N ASN A 152 -5.16 58.50 21.98
CA ASN A 152 -5.14 59.14 23.29
C ASN A 152 -3.72 59.63 23.61
N PRO A 153 -3.23 60.66 22.90
CA PRO A 153 -1.97 61.27 23.27
C PRO A 153 -2.12 61.77 24.70
N LYS A 154 -1.37 61.18 25.64
CA LYS A 154 -1.23 61.79 26.96
C LYS A 154 -0.65 63.18 26.73
N GLU A 155 -1.30 64.21 27.25
CA GLU A 155 -0.65 65.51 27.43
C GLU A 155 0.67 65.23 28.14
N TYR A 156 1.78 65.46 27.43
CA TYR A 156 3.09 65.40 28.02
C TYR A 156 3.05 66.31 29.24
N VAL A 157 3.47 65.81 30.40
CA VAL A 157 3.73 66.66 31.58
C VAL A 157 4.56 67.82 31.05
N THR A 158 3.98 69.01 31.03
CA THR A 158 4.66 70.17 30.44
C THR A 158 5.95 70.38 31.22
N ILE A 159 7.01 70.87 30.56
CA ILE A 159 8.30 71.11 31.21
C ILE A 159 8.10 71.97 32.48
N GLU A 160 7.08 72.83 32.48
CA GLU A 160 6.64 73.65 33.61
C GLU A 160 6.08 72.85 34.80
N GLU A 161 5.28 71.80 34.56
CA GLU A 161 4.78 70.90 35.63
C GLU A 161 5.92 70.05 36.22
N PHE A 162 6.86 69.61 35.38
CA PHE A 162 8.04 68.89 35.84
C PHE A 162 8.98 69.80 36.67
N GLN A 163 9.13 71.07 36.27
CA GLN A 163 9.87 72.07 37.04
C GLN A 163 9.19 72.39 38.37
N LYS A 164 7.86 72.58 38.40
CA LYS A 164 7.11 72.75 39.65
C LYS A 164 7.26 71.57 40.59
N PHE A 165 7.21 70.34 40.07
CA PHE A 165 7.40 69.12 40.88
C PHE A 165 8.83 69.04 41.45
N LYS A 166 9.84 69.44 40.68
CA LYS A 166 11.24 69.49 41.11
C LYS A 166 11.47 70.56 42.20
N GLU A 167 10.88 71.74 42.04
CA GLU A 167 10.95 72.80 43.04
C GLU A 167 10.21 72.42 44.34
N SER A 168 9.03 71.78 44.24
CA SER A 168 8.28 71.35 45.41
C SER A 168 9.01 70.25 46.19
N THR A 169 9.69 69.33 45.50
CA THR A 169 10.50 68.29 46.16
C THR A 169 11.77 68.87 46.79
N GLN A 170 12.45 69.80 46.13
CA GLN A 170 13.61 70.49 46.71
C GLN A 170 13.23 71.30 47.97
N LYS A 171 12.11 72.02 47.93
CA LYS A 171 11.61 72.79 49.07
C LYS A 171 11.24 71.88 50.25
N ALA A 172 10.53 70.78 50.00
CA ALA A 172 10.21 69.79 51.04
C ALA A 172 11.47 69.18 51.66
N THR A 173 12.51 68.89 50.87
CA THR A 173 13.78 68.38 51.41
C THR A 173 14.57 69.42 52.20
N ALA A 174 14.46 70.71 51.86
CA ALA A 174 15.09 71.80 52.62
C ALA A 174 14.39 72.00 53.97
N GLU A 175 13.06 72.00 53.99
CA GLU A 175 12.26 72.11 55.23
C GLU A 175 12.51 70.93 56.18
N ILE A 176 12.67 69.70 55.65
CA ILE A 176 13.07 68.54 56.47
C ILE A 176 14.48 68.71 57.03
N LYS A 177 15.41 69.32 56.28
CA LYS A 177 16.79 69.49 56.72
C LYS A 177 16.93 70.56 57.82
N ASP A 178 16.17 71.65 57.72
CA ASP A 178 16.11 72.69 58.75
C ASP A 178 15.39 72.20 60.02
N ALA A 179 14.42 71.29 59.90
CA ALA A 179 13.75 70.67 61.05
C ALA A 179 14.63 69.62 61.78
N VAL A 180 15.74 69.20 61.18
CA VAL A 180 16.66 68.18 61.72
C VAL A 180 17.93 68.81 62.33
N GLN A 181 18.16 70.12 62.16
CA GLN A 181 19.26 70.88 62.76
C GLN A 181 18.86 71.54 64.08
#